data_AF-A0A9X1N440-F1
#
_entry.id   AF-A0A9X1N440-F1
#
_cell.length_a   1.000
_cell.length_b   1.000
_cell.length_c   1.000
_cell.angle_alpha   90.00
_cell.angle_beta   90.00
_cell.angle_gamma   90.00
#
_symmetry.space_group_name_H-M   'P 1'
#
loop_
_entity.id
_entity.type
_entity.pdbx_description
1 polymer ?
#
loop_
_entity_poly.entity_id
_entity_poly.type
_entity_poly.pdbx_seq_one_letter_code
_entity_poly.pdbx_strand_id
1 'polypeptide(L)'
;MTLLQEESLENSQPVSLGHLPFFIDMHEVDETRKQLLTPFGYKDIDQKLLYRMCLMCLSALHKVNWNEYNSQHYGRQVVTIDEAIFLPDLPPVPKPYRSWPEAMIMIFGGFQGLEYEPKTHKKSYVLEHTYQPDAVDDLNENILYEIKGVIPSLIDAAKYRAVAKQHDCHIVFVFQEKGIFCPWSRVRKDGTRMTQEEWVKKEGFDYCYVGEEAAFKESARYKWLVENVGK
;
A
#
# COMPACT_ATOMS: atom_id res chain seq x y z
N MET A 1 -61.86 -56.41 20.96
CA MET A 1 -62.35 -56.20 19.58
C MET A 1 -63.28 -54.99 19.61
N THR A 2 -62.76 -53.78 19.43
CA THR A 2 -63.60 -52.62 19.12
C THR A 2 -62.77 -51.59 18.37
N LEU A 3 -63.37 -51.12 17.27
CA LEU A 3 -62.80 -50.34 16.19
C LEU A 3 -62.90 -48.83 16.45
N LEU A 4 -61.99 -48.13 15.78
CA LEU A 4 -61.98 -46.75 15.28
C LEU A 4 -63.32 -46.00 15.25
N GLN A 5 -63.27 -44.71 15.63
CA GLN A 5 -64.06 -43.65 15.01
C GLN A 5 -63.18 -42.41 14.78
N GLU A 6 -63.08 -42.02 13.52
CA GLU A 6 -62.62 -40.72 13.02
C GLU A 6 -63.77 -39.70 13.07
N GLU A 7 -63.39 -38.41 12.91
CA GLU A 7 -64.16 -37.17 12.65
C GLU A 7 -63.97 -36.13 13.77
N SER A 8 -63.71 -34.84 13.52
CA SER A 8 -63.56 -34.05 12.29
C SER A 8 -62.83 -32.74 12.67
N LEU A 9 -61.95 -32.25 11.80
CA LEU A 9 -61.25 -30.96 11.93
C LEU A 9 -61.96 -29.93 11.04
N GLU A 10 -62.90 -29.18 11.61
CA GLU A 10 -63.42 -27.93 11.02
C GLU A 10 -63.53 -26.84 12.08
N ASN A 11 -62.53 -25.95 12.13
CA ASN A 11 -62.72 -24.49 12.15
C ASN A 11 -61.38 -23.79 12.47
N SER A 12 -60.74 -23.24 11.44
CA SER A 12 -60.00 -21.99 11.61
C SER A 12 -60.01 -21.22 10.29
N GLN A 13 -60.54 -20.00 10.38
CA GLN A 13 -60.67 -19.08 9.26
C GLN A 13 -59.29 -18.70 8.67
N PRO A 14 -59.20 -18.36 7.37
CA PRO A 14 -57.95 -17.96 6.76
C PRO A 14 -57.45 -16.64 7.38
N VAL A 15 -56.29 -16.71 8.02
CA VAL A 15 -55.57 -15.55 8.52
C VAL A 15 -55.13 -14.70 7.32
N SER A 16 -55.57 -13.45 7.29
CA SER A 16 -55.16 -12.43 6.32
C SER A 16 -53.62 -12.33 6.27
N LEU A 17 -53.03 -12.72 5.13
CA LEU A 17 -51.61 -12.51 4.78
C LEU A 17 -51.34 -11.02 4.54
N GLY A 18 -51.36 -10.23 5.61
CA GLY A 18 -50.89 -8.85 5.62
C GLY A 18 -49.37 -8.82 5.71
N HIS A 19 -48.72 -8.30 4.66
CA HIS A 19 -47.30 -7.90 4.60
C HIS A 19 -46.28 -8.90 5.19
N LEU A 20 -45.89 -9.89 4.37
CA LEU A 20 -44.66 -10.64 4.61
C LEU A 20 -43.47 -9.65 4.66
N PRO A 21 -42.51 -9.82 5.60
CA PRO A 21 -41.31 -8.99 5.64
C PRO A 21 -40.54 -9.13 4.32
N PHE A 22 -39.87 -8.05 3.90
CA PHE A 22 -38.98 -8.04 2.74
C PHE A 22 -37.89 -9.09 2.96
N PHE A 23 -38.01 -10.26 2.33
CA PHE A 23 -36.96 -11.28 2.38
C PHE A 23 -35.79 -10.80 1.52
N ILE A 24 -34.58 -10.90 2.06
CA ILE A 24 -33.34 -10.65 1.31
C ILE A 24 -32.89 -11.99 0.73
N ASP A 25 -32.79 -12.10 -0.59
CA ASP A 25 -32.20 -13.25 -1.25
C ASP A 25 -30.67 -13.13 -1.23
N MET A 26 -30.00 -13.99 -0.47
CA MET A 26 -28.54 -14.00 -0.36
C MET A 26 -27.86 -14.37 -1.70
N HIS A 27 -28.52 -15.13 -2.57
CA HIS A 27 -28.00 -15.43 -3.90
C HIS A 27 -27.94 -14.16 -4.76
N GLU A 28 -28.96 -13.28 -4.68
CA GLU A 28 -28.95 -11.99 -5.36
C GLU A 28 -27.84 -11.08 -4.83
N VAL A 29 -27.58 -11.11 -3.52
CA VAL A 29 -26.49 -10.36 -2.89
C VAL A 29 -25.13 -10.83 -3.41
N ASP A 30 -24.90 -12.14 -3.44
CA ASP A 30 -23.65 -12.73 -3.92
C ASP A 30 -23.41 -12.45 -5.40
N GLU A 31 -24.45 -12.55 -6.23
CA GLU A 31 -24.33 -12.27 -7.67
C GLU A 31 -24.07 -10.77 -7.92
N THR A 32 -24.73 -9.88 -7.18
CA THR A 32 -24.43 -8.44 -7.20
C THR A 32 -22.98 -8.18 -6.81
N ARG A 33 -22.49 -8.82 -5.74
CA ARG A 33 -21.10 -8.68 -5.29
C ARG A 33 -20.10 -9.14 -6.36
N LYS A 34 -20.39 -10.24 -7.05
CA LYS A 34 -19.59 -10.74 -8.17
C LYS A 34 -19.60 -9.80 -9.37
N GLN A 35 -20.74 -9.19 -9.70
CA GLN A 35 -20.85 -8.18 -10.74
C GLN A 35 -20.03 -6.93 -10.42
N LEU A 36 -20.01 -6.47 -9.16
CA LEU A 36 -19.17 -5.36 -8.72
C LEU A 36 -17.67 -5.64 -8.91
N LEU A 37 -17.23 -6.87 -8.64
CA LEU A 37 -15.82 -7.28 -8.77
C LEU A 37 -15.40 -7.54 -10.22
N THR A 38 -16.36 -7.74 -11.13
CA THR A 38 -16.09 -7.99 -12.55
C THR A 38 -15.87 -6.65 -13.27
N PRO A 39 -14.80 -6.48 -14.08
CA PRO A 39 -14.60 -5.26 -14.86
C PRO A 39 -15.83 -4.92 -15.71
N PHE A 40 -16.42 -3.75 -15.47
CA PHE A 40 -17.66 -3.29 -16.12
C PHE A 40 -18.91 -4.13 -15.83
N GLY A 41 -18.86 -5.10 -14.91
CA GLY A 41 -20.02 -5.93 -14.54
C GLY A 41 -21.15 -5.15 -13.85
N TYR A 42 -20.85 -3.94 -13.36
CA TYR A 42 -21.86 -3.03 -12.81
C TYR A 42 -22.95 -2.62 -13.81
N LYS A 43 -22.71 -2.80 -15.11
CA LYS A 43 -23.71 -2.56 -16.16
C LYS A 43 -24.86 -3.57 -16.11
N ASP A 44 -24.63 -4.74 -15.52
CA ASP A 44 -25.60 -5.83 -15.40
C ASP A 44 -26.39 -5.77 -14.06
N ILE A 45 -26.05 -4.81 -13.18
CA ILE A 45 -26.79 -4.54 -11.94
C ILE A 45 -27.97 -3.61 -12.27
N ASP A 46 -29.11 -3.77 -11.58
CA ASP A 46 -30.19 -2.79 -11.64
C ASP A 46 -29.67 -1.39 -11.29
N GLN A 47 -29.86 -0.43 -12.20
CA GLN A 47 -29.21 0.87 -12.08
C GLN A 47 -29.77 1.70 -10.90
N LYS A 48 -31.02 1.46 -10.47
CA LYS A 48 -31.56 2.12 -9.27
C LYS A 48 -30.95 1.54 -8.00
N LEU A 49 -30.78 0.21 -7.94
CA LEU A 49 -30.06 -0.46 -6.86
C LEU A 49 -28.61 0.05 -6.77
N LEU A 50 -27.87 0.04 -7.88
CA LEU A 50 -26.48 0.51 -7.92
C LEU A 50 -26.36 1.98 -7.50
N TYR A 51 -27.27 2.85 -7.95
CA TYR A 51 -27.31 4.25 -7.52
C TYR A 51 -27.53 4.38 -6.02
N ARG A 52 -28.47 3.63 -5.44
CA ARG A 52 -28.72 3.61 -4.00
C ARG A 52 -27.50 3.09 -3.23
N MET A 53 -26.84 2.05 -3.73
CA MET A 53 -25.60 1.54 -3.14
C MET A 53 -24.51 2.61 -3.11
N CYS A 54 -24.31 3.34 -4.21
CA CYS A 54 -23.39 4.48 -4.26
C CYS A 54 -23.73 5.52 -3.19
N LEU A 55 -24.99 5.97 -3.12
CA LEU A 55 -25.43 6.96 -2.14
C LEU A 55 -25.22 6.49 -0.69
N MET A 56 -25.53 5.22 -0.39
CA MET A 56 -25.36 4.66 0.96
C MET A 56 -23.88 4.56 1.35
N CYS A 57 -23.02 4.10 0.44
CA CYS A 57 -21.58 4.01 0.70
C CYS A 57 -20.96 5.39 0.89
N LEU A 58 -21.35 6.38 0.07
CA LEU A 58 -20.91 7.76 0.24
C LEU A 58 -21.40 8.36 1.55
N SER A 59 -22.67 8.13 1.91
CA SER A 59 -23.22 8.59 3.19
C SER A 59 -22.46 8.01 4.39
N ALA A 60 -22.07 6.73 4.33
CA ALA A 60 -21.21 6.12 5.35
C ALA A 60 -19.83 6.78 5.41
N LEU A 61 -19.19 7.02 4.25
CA LEU A 61 -17.89 7.69 4.17
C LEU A 61 -17.94 9.16 4.63
N HIS A 62 -19.07 9.85 4.44
CA HIS A 62 -19.27 11.22 4.91
C HIS A 62 -19.33 11.35 6.44
N LYS A 63 -19.62 10.25 7.14
CA LYS A 63 -19.63 10.23 8.62
C LYS A 63 -18.24 10.02 9.23
N VAL A 64 -17.24 9.66 8.42
CA VAL A 64 -15.86 9.48 8.88
C VAL A 64 -15.25 10.85 9.17
N ASN A 65 -14.68 11.02 10.37
CA ASN A 65 -13.81 12.15 10.66
C ASN A 65 -12.44 11.94 9.98
N TRP A 66 -12.35 12.35 8.72
CA TRP A 66 -11.18 12.10 7.87
C TRP A 66 -9.88 12.71 8.41
N ASN A 67 -9.95 13.87 9.07
CA ASN A 67 -8.75 14.51 9.61
C ASN A 67 -8.18 13.70 10.78
N GLU A 68 -9.04 13.26 11.70
CA GLU A 68 -8.64 12.43 12.83
C GLU A 68 -8.15 11.05 12.34
N TYR A 69 -8.88 10.41 11.41
CA TYR A 69 -8.47 9.16 10.79
C TYR A 69 -7.07 9.27 10.15
N ASN A 70 -6.81 10.35 9.39
CA ASN A 70 -5.53 10.56 8.75
C ASN A 70 -4.40 10.81 9.76
N SER A 71 -4.68 11.52 10.86
CA SER A 71 -3.72 11.72 11.96
C SER A 71 -3.33 10.40 12.61
N GLN A 72 -4.31 9.55 12.92
CA GLN A 72 -4.07 8.22 13.48
C GLN A 72 -3.29 7.31 12.51
N HIS A 73 -3.69 7.28 11.23
CA HIS A 73 -3.14 6.33 10.26
C HIS A 73 -1.77 6.75 9.71
N TYR A 74 -1.58 8.04 9.40
CA TYR A 74 -0.35 8.54 8.76
C TYR A 74 0.53 9.39 9.69
N GLY A 75 -0.06 10.02 10.72
CA GLY A 75 0.63 10.90 11.67
C GLY A 75 1.40 10.18 12.77
N ARG A 76 1.38 8.84 12.80
CA ARG A 76 2.00 8.01 13.86
C ARG A 76 1.47 8.31 15.26
N GLN A 77 0.23 8.78 15.36
CA GLN A 77 -0.43 8.99 16.65
C GLN A 77 -0.79 7.62 17.25
N VAL A 78 -0.25 7.32 18.42
CA VAL A 78 -0.63 6.13 19.18
C VAL A 78 -1.96 6.42 19.86
N VAL A 79 -2.97 5.60 19.58
CA VAL A 79 -4.31 5.69 20.17
C VAL A 79 -4.71 4.34 20.76
N THR A 80 -5.62 4.36 21.73
CA THR A 80 -6.23 3.13 22.22
C THR A 80 -7.21 2.54 21.19
N ILE A 81 -7.60 1.28 21.36
CA ILE A 81 -8.56 0.63 20.46
C ILE A 81 -9.94 1.34 20.45
N ASP A 82 -10.34 1.92 21.58
CA ASP A 82 -11.62 2.60 21.73
C ASP A 82 -11.63 3.98 21.04
N GLU A 83 -10.45 4.57 20.85
CA GLU A 83 -10.24 5.85 20.15
C GLU A 83 -9.94 5.65 18.66
N ALA A 84 -9.62 4.42 18.25
CA ALA A 84 -9.24 4.09 16.89
C ALA A 84 -10.42 4.28 15.92
N ILE A 85 -10.22 5.07 14.88
CA ILE A 85 -11.23 5.24 13.83
C ILE A 85 -11.06 4.13 12.80
N PHE A 86 -12.05 3.24 12.75
CA PHE A 86 -12.18 2.24 11.69
C PHE A 86 -13.05 2.77 10.56
N LEU A 87 -12.63 2.54 9.32
CA LEU A 87 -13.48 2.81 8.16
C LEU A 87 -14.69 1.86 8.18
N PRO A 88 -15.86 2.30 7.69
CA PRO A 88 -17.01 1.43 7.58
C PRO A 88 -16.70 0.25 6.67
N ASP A 89 -17.22 -0.93 7.02
CA ASP A 89 -17.21 -2.07 6.10
C ASP A 89 -18.22 -1.81 4.97
N LEU A 90 -17.70 -1.74 3.75
CA LEU A 90 -18.48 -1.37 2.56
C LEU A 90 -18.45 -2.51 1.54
N PRO A 91 -19.49 -2.65 0.71
CA PRO A 91 -19.43 -3.55 -0.42
C PRO A 91 -18.26 -3.18 -1.36
N PRO A 92 -17.78 -4.13 -2.19
CA PRO A 92 -16.71 -3.88 -3.12
C PRO A 92 -17.06 -2.71 -4.05
N VAL A 93 -16.08 -1.84 -4.30
CA VAL A 93 -16.25 -0.79 -5.30
C VAL A 93 -16.43 -1.43 -6.69
N PRO A 94 -17.41 -0.97 -7.50
CA PRO A 94 -17.61 -1.48 -8.84
C PRO A 94 -16.36 -1.29 -9.71
N LYS A 95 -15.85 -2.36 -10.32
CA LYS A 95 -14.70 -2.29 -11.23
C LYS A 95 -15.09 -1.64 -12.57
N PRO A 96 -14.24 -0.78 -13.17
CA PRO A 96 -12.82 -0.59 -12.87
C PRO A 96 -12.49 0.48 -11.82
N TYR A 97 -13.49 1.14 -11.24
CA TYR A 97 -13.27 2.24 -10.30
C TYR A 97 -12.55 1.78 -9.03
N ARG A 98 -11.77 2.67 -8.41
CA ARG A 98 -10.98 2.41 -7.20
C ARG A 98 -11.61 2.96 -5.94
N SER A 99 -12.61 3.85 -6.07
CA SER A 99 -13.36 4.39 -4.93
C SER A 99 -14.85 4.58 -5.24
N TRP A 100 -15.69 4.60 -4.20
CA TRP A 100 -17.12 4.90 -4.34
C TRP A 100 -17.41 6.30 -4.91
N PRO A 101 -16.64 7.36 -4.56
CA PRO A 101 -16.75 8.66 -5.23
C PRO A 101 -16.51 8.59 -6.74
N GLU A 102 -15.48 7.87 -7.19
CA GLU A 102 -15.23 7.67 -8.62
C GLU A 102 -16.40 6.95 -9.29
N ALA A 103 -16.87 5.84 -8.72
CA ALA A 103 -18.00 5.10 -9.26
C ALA A 103 -19.25 5.97 -9.37
N MET A 104 -19.58 6.74 -8.33
CA MET A 104 -20.74 7.65 -8.35
C MET A 104 -20.62 8.70 -9.46
N ILE A 105 -19.50 9.42 -9.53
CA ILE A 105 -19.33 10.54 -10.45
C ILE A 105 -19.25 10.07 -11.91
N MET A 106 -18.61 8.92 -12.15
CA MET A 106 -18.43 8.36 -13.50
C MET A 106 -19.69 7.62 -14.01
N ILE A 107 -20.43 6.94 -13.14
CA ILE A 107 -21.62 6.16 -13.54
C ILE A 107 -22.88 7.03 -13.53
N PHE A 108 -23.04 7.95 -12.56
CA PHE A 108 -24.28 8.69 -12.32
C PHE A 108 -24.12 10.22 -12.23
N GLY A 109 -22.88 10.72 -12.15
CA GLY A 109 -22.60 12.14 -11.97
C GLY A 109 -22.18 12.84 -13.26
N GLY A 110 -21.52 13.99 -13.10
CA GLY A 110 -21.15 14.85 -14.22
C GLY A 110 -20.07 14.29 -15.16
N PHE A 111 -19.43 13.17 -14.83
CA PHE A 111 -18.37 12.56 -15.67
C PHE A 111 -18.86 11.34 -16.44
N GLN A 112 -20.16 11.13 -16.51
CA GLN A 112 -20.75 10.13 -17.41
C GLN A 112 -20.24 10.31 -18.84
N GLY A 113 -19.77 9.20 -19.42
CA GLY A 113 -19.25 9.17 -20.80
C GLY A 113 -17.76 9.51 -20.93
N LEU A 114 -17.09 9.98 -19.87
CA LEU A 114 -15.64 10.14 -19.88
C LEU A 114 -14.93 8.79 -19.77
N GLU A 115 -13.78 8.65 -20.44
CA GLU A 115 -12.93 7.47 -20.31
C GLU A 115 -12.27 7.46 -18.91
N TYR A 116 -12.40 6.34 -18.18
CA TYR A 116 -11.76 6.16 -16.89
C TYR A 116 -10.30 5.70 -17.07
N GLU A 117 -9.35 6.38 -16.42
CA GLU A 117 -7.90 6.10 -16.49
C GLU A 117 -7.37 5.88 -17.95
N PRO A 118 -7.58 6.84 -18.87
CA PRO A 118 -7.18 6.70 -20.26
C PRO A 118 -5.66 6.47 -20.39
N LYS A 119 -5.27 5.27 -20.82
CA LYS A 119 -3.85 4.90 -20.96
C LYS A 119 -3.10 5.78 -21.97
N THR A 120 -3.82 6.31 -22.95
CA THR A 120 -3.34 7.24 -23.99
C THR A 120 -2.92 8.61 -23.46
N HIS A 121 -3.35 8.98 -22.24
CA HIS A 121 -3.12 10.31 -21.67
C HIS A 121 -2.16 10.31 -20.48
N LYS A 122 -1.37 9.24 -20.30
CA LYS A 122 -0.30 9.23 -19.29
C LYS A 122 0.68 10.37 -19.54
N LYS A 123 0.97 11.17 -18.51
CA LYS A 123 1.94 12.27 -18.55
C LYS A 123 3.19 11.86 -17.78
N SER A 124 4.35 11.96 -18.43
CA SER A 124 5.64 11.83 -17.77
C SER A 124 5.94 13.10 -16.97
N TYR A 125 6.52 12.94 -15.79
CA TYR A 125 7.08 14.02 -14.99
C TYR A 125 8.37 13.54 -14.32
N VAL A 126 9.21 14.48 -13.90
CA VAL A 126 10.46 14.24 -13.18
C VAL A 126 10.40 15.04 -11.88
N LEU A 127 10.83 14.43 -10.77
CA LEU A 127 11.09 15.12 -9.51
C LEU A 127 12.60 15.20 -9.33
N GLU A 128 13.10 16.41 -9.17
CA GLU A 128 14.52 16.65 -8.90
C GLU A 128 14.78 16.55 -7.39
N HIS A 129 15.90 15.93 -7.05
CA HIS A 129 16.35 15.77 -5.67
C HIS A 129 17.83 16.11 -5.60
N THR A 130 18.26 16.72 -4.49
CA THR A 130 19.66 16.93 -4.18
C THR A 130 20.12 15.91 -3.15
N TYR A 131 21.33 15.40 -3.30
CA TYR A 131 21.98 14.56 -2.31
C TYR A 131 23.06 15.35 -1.58
N GLN A 132 23.06 15.24 -0.26
CA GLN A 132 24.10 15.78 0.59
C GLN A 132 24.72 14.60 1.36
N PRO A 133 25.98 14.25 1.10
CA PRO A 133 26.68 13.24 1.88
C PRO A 133 26.95 13.75 3.30
N ASP A 134 27.20 12.83 4.23
CA ASP A 134 27.54 13.19 5.60
C ASP A 134 28.96 13.78 5.69
N ALA A 135 29.89 13.28 4.86
CA ALA A 135 31.23 13.86 4.68
C ALA A 135 31.80 13.58 3.28
N VAL A 136 32.84 14.32 2.92
CA VAL A 136 33.62 14.16 1.67
C VAL A 136 35.08 13.91 2.05
N ASP A 137 35.77 13.06 1.31
CA ASP A 137 37.18 12.78 1.55
C ASP A 137 38.07 13.98 1.22
N ASP A 138 39.12 14.18 2.02
CA ASP A 138 40.05 15.29 1.92
C ASP A 138 41.06 15.12 0.77
N LEU A 139 41.30 13.89 0.32
CA LEU A 139 42.25 13.60 -0.76
C LEU A 139 41.56 13.37 -2.11
N ASN A 140 40.26 13.09 -2.13
CA ASN A 140 39.48 12.91 -3.36
C ASN A 140 37.99 13.26 -3.14
N GLU A 141 37.53 14.36 -3.75
CA GLU A 141 36.15 14.87 -3.58
C GLU A 141 35.06 13.95 -4.14
N ASN A 142 35.42 12.97 -4.98
CA ASN A 142 34.51 11.96 -5.49
C ASN A 142 34.31 10.78 -4.52
N ILE A 143 35.01 10.75 -3.38
CA ILE A 143 34.77 9.77 -2.31
C ILE A 143 33.88 10.42 -1.25
N LEU A 144 32.68 9.87 -1.09
CA LEU A 144 31.65 10.37 -0.20
C LEU A 144 31.46 9.39 0.96
N TYR A 145 31.27 9.90 2.17
CA TYR A 145 30.99 9.09 3.34
C TYR A 145 29.52 9.24 3.77
N GLU A 146 28.87 8.12 4.03
CA GLU A 146 27.47 8.05 4.47
C GLU A 146 27.38 7.27 5.79
N ILE A 147 27.09 7.96 6.89
CA ILE A 147 27.02 7.39 8.24
C ILE A 147 25.57 6.94 8.49
N LYS A 148 25.36 5.64 8.72
CA LYS A 148 24.02 5.07 8.89
C LYS A 148 23.89 4.03 9.98
N GLY A 149 22.80 4.15 10.75
CA GLY A 149 22.27 3.04 11.53
C GLY A 149 21.56 2.01 10.64
N VAL A 150 20.65 2.47 9.77
CA VAL A 150 19.90 1.60 8.87
C VAL A 150 19.64 2.29 7.52
N ILE A 151 19.58 1.52 6.43
CA ILE A 151 19.03 1.92 5.13
C ILE A 151 17.55 1.53 5.11
N PRO A 152 16.63 2.44 5.45
CA PRO A 152 15.29 2.07 5.89
C PRO A 152 14.38 1.63 4.75
N SER A 153 14.64 2.07 3.52
CA SER A 153 13.75 1.86 2.37
C SER A 153 14.49 1.53 1.08
N LEU A 154 13.76 0.94 0.12
CA LEU A 154 14.25 0.77 -1.25
C LEU A 154 14.49 2.10 -1.96
N ILE A 155 13.80 3.18 -1.55
CA ILE A 155 13.99 4.52 -2.12
C ILE A 155 15.36 5.06 -1.70
N ASP A 156 15.73 4.91 -0.42
CA ASP A 156 17.07 5.27 0.07
C ASP A 156 18.16 4.45 -0.61
N ALA A 157 17.96 3.14 -0.74
CA ALA A 157 18.90 2.27 -1.45
C ALA A 157 19.04 2.67 -2.94
N ALA A 158 17.94 3.03 -3.61
CA ALA A 158 17.95 3.49 -4.99
C ALA A 158 18.67 4.85 -5.15
N LYS A 159 18.48 5.75 -4.18
CA LYS A 159 19.14 7.07 -4.12
C LYS A 159 20.67 6.93 -4.21
N TYR A 160 21.30 6.13 -3.34
CA TYR A 160 22.76 6.01 -3.33
C TYR A 160 23.32 5.49 -4.66
N ARG A 161 22.64 4.52 -5.27
CA ARG A 161 23.02 3.98 -6.59
C ARG A 161 22.86 5.01 -7.70
N ALA A 162 21.77 5.78 -7.67
CA ALA A 162 21.53 6.83 -8.65
C ALA A 162 22.61 7.91 -8.55
N VAL A 163 22.92 8.37 -7.34
CA VAL A 163 23.97 9.37 -7.08
C VAL A 163 25.32 8.88 -7.59
N ALA A 164 25.78 7.71 -7.12
CA ALA A 164 27.08 7.16 -7.50
C ALA A 164 27.22 7.01 -9.02
N LYS A 165 26.15 6.53 -9.68
CA LYS A 165 26.14 6.35 -11.14
C LYS A 165 26.10 7.66 -11.91
N GLN A 166 25.37 8.68 -11.44
CA GLN A 166 25.15 9.92 -12.18
C GLN A 166 26.29 10.92 -12.00
N HIS A 167 27.00 10.85 -10.86
CA HIS A 167 28.06 11.79 -10.51
C HIS A 167 29.45 11.16 -10.51
N ASP A 168 29.58 9.90 -10.94
CA ASP A 168 30.85 9.15 -10.97
C ASP A 168 31.61 9.19 -9.63
N CYS A 169 30.86 9.19 -8.53
CA CYS A 169 31.38 9.23 -7.18
C CYS A 169 31.27 7.87 -6.50
N HIS A 170 32.15 7.59 -5.54
CA HIS A 170 32.13 6.38 -4.74
C HIS A 170 31.64 6.67 -3.34
N ILE A 171 30.66 5.90 -2.86
CA ILE A 171 30.12 6.05 -1.52
C ILE A 171 30.72 4.97 -0.61
N VAL A 172 31.30 5.41 0.51
CA VAL A 172 31.76 4.57 1.62
C VAL A 172 30.78 4.69 2.78
N PHE A 173 30.17 3.58 3.17
CA PHE A 173 29.23 3.57 4.28
C PHE A 173 29.94 3.39 5.62
N VAL A 174 29.56 4.15 6.64
CA VAL A 174 30.01 3.95 8.02
C VAL A 174 28.82 3.44 8.83
N PHE A 175 28.77 2.13 9.06
CA PHE A 175 27.64 1.51 9.74
C PHE A 175 27.79 1.53 11.26
N GLN A 176 26.67 1.72 11.94
CA GLN A 176 26.64 1.70 13.41
C GLN A 176 26.93 0.30 14.00
N GLU A 177 26.42 -0.77 13.39
CA GLU A 177 26.45 -2.12 13.96
C GLU A 177 26.45 -3.19 12.86
N LYS A 178 27.03 -4.37 13.17
CA LYS A 178 27.16 -5.49 12.22
C LYS A 178 25.87 -6.31 12.13
N GLY A 179 25.60 -6.89 10.97
CA GLY A 179 24.53 -7.87 10.74
C GLY A 179 23.11 -7.30 10.75
N ILE A 180 22.95 -5.98 10.66
CA ILE A 180 21.62 -5.36 10.54
C ILE A 180 21.00 -5.76 9.20
N PHE A 181 19.78 -6.29 9.23
CA PHE A 181 19.02 -6.60 8.02
C PHE A 181 18.48 -5.34 7.35
N CYS A 182 18.52 -5.28 6.02
CA CYS A 182 17.77 -4.28 5.26
C CYS A 182 16.27 -4.50 5.50
N PRO A 183 15.51 -3.51 6.04
CA PRO A 183 14.10 -3.70 6.40
C PRO A 183 13.19 -4.10 5.23
N TRP A 184 13.57 -3.76 4.01
CA TRP A 184 12.88 -4.05 2.76
C TRP A 184 13.36 -5.33 2.07
N SER A 185 14.36 -6.04 2.63
CA SER A 185 14.82 -7.32 2.08
C SER A 185 13.75 -8.41 2.27
N ARG A 186 13.60 -9.28 1.27
CA ARG A 186 12.75 -10.47 1.35
C ARG A 186 13.46 -11.57 2.16
N VAL A 187 12.67 -12.39 2.85
CA VAL A 187 13.16 -13.60 3.52
C VAL A 187 13.60 -14.62 2.46
N ARG A 188 14.80 -15.17 2.62
CA ARG A 188 15.37 -16.21 1.75
C ARG A 188 14.77 -17.59 2.10
N LYS A 189 15.06 -18.60 1.27
CA LYS A 189 14.57 -19.97 1.50
C LYS A 189 15.06 -20.58 2.82
N ASP A 190 16.24 -20.18 3.26
CA ASP A 190 16.86 -20.60 4.53
C ASP A 190 16.38 -19.78 5.74
N GLY A 191 15.43 -18.87 5.56
CA GLY A 191 14.91 -18.00 6.62
C GLY A 191 15.78 -16.76 6.90
N THR A 192 16.96 -16.63 6.30
CA THR A 192 17.82 -15.46 6.47
C THR A 192 17.32 -14.27 5.66
N ARG A 193 17.82 -13.07 5.98
CA ARG A 193 17.52 -11.83 5.26
C ARG A 193 18.82 -11.16 4.82
N MET A 194 18.71 -10.30 3.80
CA MET A 194 19.88 -9.56 3.32
C MET A 194 20.32 -8.52 4.36
N THR A 195 21.59 -8.53 4.73
CA THR A 195 22.17 -7.52 5.61
C THR A 195 22.59 -6.26 4.85
N GLN A 196 22.84 -5.17 5.57
CA GLN A 196 23.34 -3.93 4.97
C GLN A 196 24.67 -4.18 4.24
N GLU A 197 25.58 -4.92 4.86
CA GLU A 197 26.89 -5.28 4.32
C GLU A 197 26.80 -6.10 3.03
N GLU A 198 25.90 -7.09 3.00
CA GLU A 198 25.65 -7.86 1.78
C GLU A 198 25.13 -6.97 0.66
N TRP A 199 24.27 -6.00 1.00
CA TRP A 199 23.74 -5.05 0.02
C TRP A 199 24.82 -4.11 -0.52
N VAL A 200 25.58 -3.41 0.34
CA VAL A 200 26.63 -2.49 -0.14
C VAL A 200 27.67 -3.21 -1.00
N LYS A 201 28.12 -4.40 -0.57
CA LYS A 201 29.05 -5.20 -1.39
C LYS A 201 28.46 -5.58 -2.74
N LYS A 202 27.18 -5.98 -2.76
CA LYS A 202 26.49 -6.35 -4.01
C LYS A 202 26.38 -5.16 -4.97
N GLU A 203 26.12 -3.96 -4.47
CA GLU A 203 26.01 -2.75 -5.30
C GLU A 203 27.37 -2.09 -5.61
N GLY A 204 28.47 -2.65 -5.10
CA GLY A 204 29.84 -2.20 -5.42
C GLY A 204 30.37 -1.10 -4.50
N PHE A 205 29.71 -0.83 -3.38
CA PHE A 205 30.16 0.14 -2.38
C PHE A 205 31.11 -0.50 -1.36
N ASP A 206 31.90 0.36 -0.71
CA ASP A 206 32.73 -0.02 0.44
C ASP A 206 32.02 0.39 1.75
N TYR A 207 32.40 -0.25 2.86
CA TYR A 207 31.93 0.14 4.18
C TYR A 207 32.96 -0.17 5.26
N CYS A 208 32.84 0.54 6.37
CA CYS A 208 33.44 0.22 7.67
C CYS A 208 32.40 0.42 8.77
N TYR A 209 32.80 0.28 10.02
CA TYR A 209 31.92 0.56 11.17
C TYR A 209 32.40 1.78 11.94
N VAL A 210 31.51 2.34 12.75
CA VAL A 210 31.87 3.43 13.67
C VAL A 210 33.04 3.00 14.55
N GLY A 211 34.11 3.79 14.57
CA GLY A 211 35.38 3.51 15.24
C GLY A 211 36.41 2.75 14.40
N GLU A 212 36.07 2.27 13.20
CA GLU A 212 36.96 1.60 12.26
C GLU A 212 37.42 2.53 11.11
N GLU A 213 37.05 3.81 11.12
CA GLU A 213 37.29 4.76 10.02
C GLU A 213 38.77 5.02 9.79
N ALA A 214 39.54 5.20 10.86
CA ALA A 214 41.00 5.39 10.78
C ALA A 214 41.68 4.17 10.14
N ALA A 215 41.29 2.96 10.56
CA ALA A 215 41.81 1.73 9.98
C ALA A 215 41.43 1.57 8.50
N PHE A 216 40.21 2.00 8.12
CA PHE A 216 39.81 2.03 6.71
C PHE A 216 40.70 2.98 5.90
N LYS A 217 40.99 4.20 6.40
CA LYS A 217 41.87 5.16 5.72
C LYS A 217 43.33 4.71 5.60
N GLU A 218 43.78 3.74 6.40
CA GLU A 218 45.11 3.14 6.25
C GLU A 218 45.15 1.96 5.27
N SER A 219 43.98 1.44 4.89
CA SER A 219 43.85 0.23 4.07
C SER A 219 44.37 0.41 2.64
N ALA A 220 44.81 -0.70 2.03
CA ALA A 220 45.16 -0.71 0.61
C ALA A 220 43.96 -0.37 -0.29
N ARG A 221 42.75 -0.72 0.14
CA ARG A 221 41.51 -0.40 -0.58
C ARG A 221 41.28 1.12 -0.63
N TYR A 222 41.43 1.81 0.50
CA TYR A 222 41.32 3.27 0.53
C TYR A 222 42.34 3.94 -0.39
N LYS A 223 43.60 3.53 -0.34
CA LYS A 223 44.65 4.06 -1.23
C LYS A 223 44.27 3.88 -2.69
N TRP A 224 43.75 2.70 -3.05
CA TRP A 224 43.22 2.45 -4.39
C TRP A 224 42.06 3.39 -4.74
N LEU A 225 41.11 3.63 -3.83
CA LEU A 225 39.98 4.54 -4.08
C LEU A 225 40.47 5.97 -4.38
N VAL A 226 41.35 6.51 -3.53
CA VAL A 226 41.94 7.85 -3.72
C VAL A 226 42.64 7.96 -5.07
N GLU A 227 43.33 6.89 -5.47
CA GLU A 227 44.07 6.86 -6.74
C GLU A 227 43.21 6.69 -7.98
N ASN A 228 42.02 6.08 -7.90
CA ASN A 228 41.28 5.59 -9.08
C ASN A 228 39.84 6.08 -9.23
N VAL A 229 39.18 6.61 -8.18
CA VAL A 229 37.79 7.09 -8.29
C VAL A 229 37.74 8.48 -8.95
N GLY A 230 36.90 8.63 -9.98
CA GLY A 230 36.61 9.92 -10.64
C GLY A 230 37.78 10.52 -11.43
N LYS A 231 38.69 9.68 -11.94
CA LYS A 231 39.80 10.08 -12.82
C LYS A 231 39.61 9.59 -14.25
#